data_AF-A0A1F7S2Z4-F1
#
_entry.id   AF-A0A1F7S2Z4-F1
#
_cell.length_a   1.000
_cell.length_b   1.000
_cell.length_c   1.000
_cell.angle_alpha   90.00
_cell.angle_beta   90.00
_cell.angle_gamma   90.00
#
_symmetry.space_group_name_H-M   'P 1'
#
loop_
_entity.id
_entity.type
_entity.pdbx_description
1 polymer ?
#
loop_
_entity_poly.entity_id
_entity_poly.type
_entity_poly.pdbx_seq_one_letter_code
_entity_poly.pdbx_strand_id
1 'polypeptide(L)'
;MSPELTIGEVSNVRLEDFVVPVIFIAWITRLIEKREEFAPTVLKAPIILYIVVAIVASLLGITAETTKPTRCFMVFGKTVEYFIIFLIVLNNIKSEKDAKAFIIMAIIIAIISSFRSLTTYEIEKETIRATRVMGPPGETANILAGYIIMNMGITVGLFLSLQNIRYRLLLGLIFFFLLYTLMFTFSRTGYAALALGLIFFGIIKKRQVLFVVLVALIAFPLIAPPEVANRAMTITNVPTQDQPESWKARVAAWNESIDVVISSPLFGKGLGSVNLADTDNEYVKVAREMGILGLLVFVWLMVKIGIQAFFAYNNVTYDKFIHGYIAGYLIAFLSILIHAMGATSFTSIRTMETFMLLTGIFVAIVNNYQEWEKEAKHAITPENIEYAATKGKKVSWTT
;
A
#
# COMPACT_ATOMS: atom_id res chain seq x y z
N MET A 1 -16.48 -4.84 -2.07
CA MET A 1 -16.78 -3.53 -1.45
C MET A 1 -17.84 -3.75 -0.40
N SER A 2 -17.61 -3.20 0.77
CA SER A 2 -18.60 -3.12 1.82
C SER A 2 -19.67 -2.05 1.52
N PRO A 3 -20.95 -2.21 1.91
CA PRO A 3 -21.89 -1.10 2.03
C PRO A 3 -21.44 -0.09 3.10
N GLU A 4 -21.68 1.20 2.89
CA GLU A 4 -21.47 2.24 3.91
C GLU A 4 -22.76 2.44 4.72
N LEU A 5 -22.63 2.42 6.04
CA LEU A 5 -23.69 2.65 7.01
C LEU A 5 -23.40 3.96 7.75
N THR A 6 -24.46 4.70 8.05
CA THR A 6 -24.39 5.84 8.98
C THR A 6 -25.00 5.40 10.29
N ILE A 7 -24.24 5.43 11.38
CA ILE A 7 -24.71 5.05 12.72
C ILE A 7 -24.59 6.29 13.62
N GLY A 8 -25.73 6.89 13.96
CA GLY A 8 -25.77 8.14 14.72
C GLY A 8 -25.11 9.30 13.95
N GLU A 9 -24.17 10.00 14.60
CA GLU A 9 -23.38 11.08 13.97
C GLU A 9 -22.19 10.57 13.12
N VAL A 10 -21.93 9.25 13.10
CA VAL A 10 -20.78 8.67 12.42
C VAL A 10 -21.18 8.17 11.04
N SER A 11 -20.75 8.89 10.00
CA SER A 11 -20.82 8.46 8.60
C SER A 11 -19.61 7.60 8.22
N ASN A 12 -19.71 6.86 7.11
CA ASN A 12 -18.67 5.97 6.56
C ASN A 12 -18.28 4.77 7.44
N VAL A 13 -19.26 4.17 8.14
CA VAL A 13 -19.06 2.85 8.77
C VAL A 13 -19.15 1.77 7.70
N ARG A 14 -18.19 0.87 7.63
CA ARG A 14 -18.10 -0.20 6.62
C ARG A 14 -18.24 -1.56 7.30
N LEU A 15 -18.77 -2.55 6.57
CA LEU A 15 -18.74 -3.99 6.85
C LEU A 15 -17.37 -4.47 7.29
N GLU A 16 -16.27 -3.95 6.73
CA GLU A 16 -14.91 -4.27 7.22
C GLU A 16 -14.72 -3.90 8.70
N ASP A 17 -15.28 -2.76 9.15
CA ASP A 17 -15.28 -2.34 10.56
C ASP A 17 -15.98 -3.37 11.50
N PHE A 18 -16.79 -4.29 10.95
CA PHE A 18 -17.41 -5.40 11.70
C PHE A 18 -16.76 -6.75 11.42
N VAL A 19 -16.40 -7.02 10.16
CA VAL A 19 -15.83 -8.29 9.71
C VAL A 19 -14.41 -8.46 10.22
N VAL A 20 -13.58 -7.42 10.21
CA VAL A 20 -12.19 -7.55 10.67
C VAL A 20 -12.11 -7.86 12.16
N PRO A 21 -12.89 -7.22 13.07
CA PRO A 21 -12.97 -7.66 14.46
C PRO A 21 -13.42 -9.12 14.63
N VAL A 22 -14.40 -9.58 13.84
CA VAL A 22 -14.86 -10.98 13.89
C VAL A 22 -13.76 -11.94 13.42
N ILE A 23 -13.09 -11.63 12.30
CA ILE A 23 -11.94 -12.41 11.81
C ILE A 23 -10.81 -12.41 12.83
N PHE A 24 -10.54 -11.26 13.46
CA PHE A 24 -9.53 -11.14 14.49
C PHE A 24 -9.84 -12.02 15.70
N ILE A 25 -11.07 -11.98 16.21
CA ILE A 25 -11.50 -12.84 17.32
C ILE A 25 -11.38 -14.30 16.93
N ALA A 26 -11.90 -14.70 15.75
CA ALA A 26 -11.79 -16.07 15.27
C ALA A 26 -10.32 -16.53 15.13
N TRP A 27 -9.45 -15.64 14.65
CA TRP A 27 -8.03 -15.90 14.51
C TRP A 27 -7.33 -16.05 15.86
N ILE A 28 -7.59 -15.16 16.83
CA ILE A 28 -7.04 -15.26 18.19
C ILE A 28 -7.52 -16.54 18.88
N THR A 29 -8.81 -16.88 18.79
CA THR A 29 -9.36 -18.12 19.33
C THR A 29 -8.64 -19.33 18.74
N ARG A 30 -8.44 -19.35 17.42
CA ARG A 30 -7.68 -20.41 16.75
C ARG A 30 -6.23 -20.49 17.22
N LEU A 31 -5.55 -19.36 17.41
CA LEU A 31 -4.18 -19.34 17.93
C LEU A 31 -4.11 -19.96 19.33
N ILE A 32 -5.06 -19.61 20.20
CA ILE A 32 -5.16 -20.14 21.56
C ILE A 32 -5.45 -21.65 21.53
N GLU A 33 -6.44 -22.09 20.76
CA GLU A 33 -6.83 -23.50 20.63
C GLU A 33 -5.69 -24.36 20.10
N LYS A 34 -4.99 -23.88 19.07
CA LYS A 34 -3.87 -24.61 18.45
C LYS A 34 -2.53 -24.38 19.15
N ARG A 35 -2.48 -23.52 20.17
CA ARG A 35 -1.24 -23.09 20.83
C ARG A 35 -0.18 -22.59 19.82
N GLU A 36 -0.65 -21.91 18.77
CA GLU A 36 0.22 -21.30 17.77
C GLU A 36 0.77 -19.96 18.31
N GLU A 37 2.07 -19.76 18.18
CA GLU A 37 2.72 -18.50 18.55
C GLU A 37 2.53 -17.42 17.48
N PHE A 38 2.61 -16.16 17.90
CA PHE A 38 2.70 -15.03 16.96
C PHE A 38 3.98 -15.16 16.14
N ALA A 39 3.87 -15.00 14.82
CA ALA A 39 5.03 -15.07 13.96
C ALA A 39 6.02 -13.94 14.31
N PRO A 40 7.34 -14.23 14.35
CA PRO A 40 8.33 -13.24 14.74
C PRO A 40 8.35 -12.09 13.73
N THR A 41 8.56 -10.86 14.20
CA THR A 41 8.72 -9.71 13.31
C THR A 41 9.59 -8.63 13.94
N VAL A 42 10.49 -8.07 13.13
CA VAL A 42 11.32 -6.90 13.50
C VAL A 42 10.50 -5.62 13.63
N LEU A 43 9.23 -5.65 13.22
CA LEU A 43 8.30 -4.52 13.28
C LEU A 43 7.52 -4.45 14.61
N LYS A 44 7.65 -5.45 15.49
CA LYS A 44 6.92 -5.52 16.76
C LYS A 44 7.11 -4.27 17.62
N ALA A 45 8.37 -3.86 17.83
CA ALA A 45 8.69 -2.71 18.67
C ALA A 45 8.14 -1.37 18.12
N PRO A 46 8.37 -0.99 16.84
CA PRO A 46 7.79 0.24 16.31
C PRO A 46 6.26 0.23 16.27
N ILE A 47 5.62 -0.91 16.00
CA ILE A 47 4.15 -1.02 16.02
C ILE A 47 3.60 -0.77 17.43
N ILE A 48 4.15 -1.45 18.46
CA ILE A 48 3.71 -1.27 19.85
C ILE A 48 3.91 0.19 20.28
N LEU A 49 5.08 0.77 19.98
CA LEU A 49 5.37 2.14 20.34
C LEU A 49 4.44 3.13 19.61
N TYR A 50 4.11 2.88 18.35
CA TYR A 50 3.18 3.71 17.58
C TYR A 50 1.79 3.71 18.22
N ILE A 51 1.30 2.53 18.62
CA ILE A 51 0.02 2.37 19.32
C ILE A 51 0.05 3.10 20.67
N VAL A 52 1.14 2.97 21.45
CA VAL A 52 1.27 3.66 22.75
C VAL A 52 1.26 5.18 22.57
N VAL A 53 2.03 5.71 21.62
CA VAL A 53 2.03 7.15 21.33
C VAL A 53 0.66 7.61 20.86
N ALA A 54 -0.03 6.81 20.04
CA ALA A 54 -1.38 7.13 19.58
C ALA A 54 -2.37 7.19 20.74
N ILE A 55 -2.29 6.26 21.71
CA ILE A 55 -3.13 6.29 22.92
C ILE A 55 -2.86 7.56 23.74
N VAL A 56 -1.59 7.87 24.01
CA VAL A 56 -1.23 9.06 24.80
C VAL A 56 -1.69 10.34 24.10
N ALA A 57 -1.42 10.48 22.80
CA ALA A 57 -1.86 11.62 22.00
C ALA A 57 -3.39 11.75 22.00
N SER A 58 -4.10 10.63 21.86
CA SER A 58 -5.57 10.57 21.90
C SER A 58 -6.12 11.07 23.23
N LEU A 59 -5.61 10.56 24.35
CA LEU A 59 -6.05 10.96 25.70
C LEU A 59 -5.80 12.45 25.93
N LEU A 60 -4.60 12.94 25.58
CA LEU A 60 -4.27 14.36 25.71
C LEU A 60 -5.16 15.24 24.82
N GLY A 61 -5.41 14.83 23.58
CA GLY A 61 -6.28 15.55 22.66
C GLY A 61 -7.73 15.60 23.12
N ILE A 62 -8.24 14.53 23.74
CA ILE A 62 -9.57 14.51 24.36
C ILE A 62 -9.62 15.48 25.54
N THR A 63 -8.62 15.45 26.43
CA THR A 63 -8.59 16.36 27.59
C THR A 63 -8.43 17.82 27.21
N ALA A 64 -7.76 18.10 26.09
CA ALA A 64 -7.59 19.44 25.55
C ALA A 64 -8.75 19.88 24.63
N GLU A 65 -9.78 19.05 24.46
CA GLU A 65 -10.94 19.27 23.59
C GLU A 65 -10.59 19.53 22.11
N THR A 66 -9.42 19.07 21.67
CA THR A 66 -8.95 19.24 20.28
C THR A 66 -9.48 18.15 19.35
N THR A 67 -10.02 17.07 19.90
CA THR A 67 -10.72 16.01 19.18
C THR A 67 -11.85 15.44 20.03
N LYS A 68 -12.96 15.02 19.39
CA LYS A 68 -14.07 14.37 20.08
C LYS A 68 -13.68 12.92 20.45
N PRO A 69 -14.02 12.41 21.64
CA PRO A 69 -13.72 11.03 22.04
C PRO A 69 -14.18 9.97 21.04
N THR A 70 -15.38 10.13 20.48
CA THR A 70 -15.96 9.20 19.49
C THR A 70 -15.14 9.13 18.22
N ARG A 71 -14.74 10.28 17.68
CA ARG A 71 -13.90 10.37 16.49
C ARG A 71 -12.52 9.79 16.73
N CYS A 72 -11.93 10.11 17.89
CA CYS A 72 -10.64 9.59 18.30
C CYS A 72 -10.65 8.05 18.39
N PHE A 73 -11.69 7.48 19.02
CA PHE A 73 -11.89 6.04 19.12
C PHE A 73 -11.99 5.36 17.74
N MET A 74 -12.77 5.94 16.81
CA MET A 74 -12.92 5.38 15.46
C MET A 74 -11.60 5.40 14.67
N VAL A 75 -10.85 6.50 14.73
CA VAL A 75 -9.55 6.62 14.04
C VAL A 75 -8.50 5.69 14.66
N PHE A 76 -8.48 5.59 15.99
CA PHE A 76 -7.62 4.65 16.68
C PHE A 76 -7.96 3.19 16.35
N GLY A 77 -9.25 2.84 16.33
CA GLY A 77 -9.74 1.52 15.94
C GLY A 77 -9.22 1.11 14.57
N LYS A 78 -9.37 1.97 13.56
CA LYS A 78 -8.82 1.75 12.20
C LYS A 78 -7.30 1.58 12.19
N THR A 79 -6.60 2.40 12.98
CA THR A 79 -5.14 2.29 13.11
C THR A 79 -4.72 0.92 13.65
N VAL A 80 -5.41 0.40 14.66
CA VAL A 80 -5.17 -0.93 15.23
C VAL A 80 -5.55 -2.03 14.23
N GLU A 81 -6.68 -1.87 13.53
CA GLU A 81 -7.18 -2.79 12.52
C GLU A 81 -6.16 -3.05 11.40
N TYR A 82 -5.48 -2.00 10.92
CA TYR A 82 -4.44 -2.15 9.91
C TYR A 82 -3.27 -3.03 10.37
N PHE A 83 -2.84 -2.89 11.63
CA PHE A 83 -1.81 -3.76 12.19
C PHE A 83 -2.31 -5.19 12.44
N ILE A 84 -3.59 -5.35 12.78
CA ILE A 84 -4.23 -6.66 12.89
C ILE A 84 -4.21 -7.38 11.54
N ILE A 85 -4.54 -6.71 10.44
CA ILE A 85 -4.48 -7.29 9.08
C ILE A 85 -3.06 -7.78 8.77
N PHE A 86 -2.05 -6.96 9.06
CA PHE A 86 -0.65 -7.36 8.90
C PHE A 86 -0.33 -8.65 9.67
N LEU A 87 -0.73 -8.74 10.95
CA LEU A 87 -0.46 -9.90 11.79
C LEU A 87 -1.21 -11.16 11.32
N ILE A 88 -2.48 -11.01 10.92
CA ILE A 88 -3.28 -12.11 10.37
C ILE A 88 -2.58 -12.69 9.14
N VAL A 89 -2.19 -11.85 8.19
CA VAL A 89 -1.53 -12.31 6.95
C VAL A 89 -0.20 -12.98 7.28
N LEU A 90 0.63 -12.34 8.11
CA LEU A 90 1.93 -12.86 8.53
C LEU A 90 1.82 -14.25 9.18
N ASN A 91 0.84 -14.46 10.06
CA ASN A 91 0.66 -15.72 10.76
C ASN A 91 0.02 -16.82 9.90
N ASN A 92 -0.76 -16.49 8.87
CA ASN A 92 -1.49 -17.47 8.06
C ASN A 92 -0.70 -17.99 6.85
N ILE A 93 0.30 -17.26 6.37
CA ILE A 93 1.17 -17.74 5.29
C ILE A 93 2.21 -18.70 5.88
N LYS A 94 2.02 -20.00 5.63
CA LYS A 94 2.90 -21.06 6.15
C LYS A 94 3.77 -21.69 5.07
N SER A 95 3.35 -21.60 3.81
CA SER A 95 4.09 -22.15 2.67
C SER A 95 4.29 -21.12 1.56
N GLU A 96 5.26 -21.41 0.69
CA GLU A 96 5.49 -20.63 -0.53
C GLU A 96 4.22 -20.57 -1.40
N LYS A 97 3.43 -21.65 -1.44
CA LYS A 97 2.17 -21.70 -2.20
C LYS A 97 1.15 -20.71 -1.66
N ASP A 98 1.06 -20.56 -0.33
CA ASP A 98 0.17 -19.59 0.29
C ASP A 98 0.60 -18.17 -0.08
N ALA A 99 1.90 -17.87 0.03
CA ALA A 99 2.44 -16.58 -0.36
C ALA A 99 2.09 -16.25 -1.83
N LYS A 100 2.35 -17.18 -2.75
CA LYS A 100 2.02 -17.03 -4.17
C LYS A 100 0.52 -16.83 -4.40
N ALA A 101 -0.33 -17.58 -3.71
CA ALA A 101 -1.79 -17.44 -3.80
C ALA A 101 -2.27 -16.06 -3.35
N PHE A 102 -1.78 -15.56 -2.20
CA PHE A 102 -2.13 -14.23 -1.70
C PHE A 102 -1.67 -13.11 -2.66
N ILE A 103 -0.49 -13.25 -3.27
CA ILE A 103 0.03 -12.30 -4.27
C ILE A 103 -0.87 -12.27 -5.51
N ILE A 104 -1.25 -13.45 -6.01
CA ILE A 104 -2.15 -13.56 -7.17
C ILE A 104 -3.53 -12.98 -6.83
N MET A 105 -4.07 -13.27 -5.64
CA MET A 105 -5.34 -12.71 -5.18
C MET A 105 -5.29 -11.18 -5.10
N ALA A 106 -4.21 -10.59 -4.58
CA ALA A 106 -4.05 -9.14 -4.55
C ALA A 106 -4.13 -8.51 -5.95
N ILE A 107 -3.45 -9.11 -6.95
CA ILE A 107 -3.50 -8.65 -8.34
C ILE A 107 -4.90 -8.82 -8.93
N ILE A 108 -5.57 -9.97 -8.71
CA ILE A 108 -6.94 -10.21 -9.20
C ILE A 108 -7.90 -9.17 -8.60
N ILE A 109 -7.81 -8.90 -7.30
CA ILE A 109 -8.64 -7.90 -6.63
C ILE A 109 -8.35 -6.50 -7.19
N ALA A 110 -7.10 -6.19 -7.53
CA ALA A 110 -6.75 -4.92 -8.18
C ALA A 110 -7.40 -4.78 -9.54
N ILE A 111 -7.40 -5.84 -10.36
CA ILE A 111 -8.08 -5.85 -11.66
C ILE A 111 -9.59 -5.65 -11.47
N ILE A 112 -10.21 -6.38 -10.55
CA ILE A 112 -11.66 -6.26 -10.26
C ILE A 112 -11.98 -4.85 -9.77
N SER A 113 -11.18 -4.30 -8.87
CA SER A 113 -11.36 -2.95 -8.33
C SER A 113 -11.23 -1.90 -9.43
N SER A 114 -10.21 -2.00 -10.28
CA SER A 114 -10.00 -1.12 -11.44
C SER A 114 -11.18 -1.18 -12.40
N PHE A 115 -11.63 -2.39 -12.74
CA PHE A 115 -12.77 -2.58 -13.63
C PHE A 115 -14.02 -1.93 -13.06
N ARG A 116 -14.33 -2.16 -11.77
CA ARG A 116 -15.49 -1.56 -11.11
C ARG A 116 -15.39 -0.03 -11.08
N SER A 117 -14.26 0.54 -10.68
CA SER A 117 -14.06 1.99 -10.65
C SER A 117 -14.22 2.63 -12.03
N LEU A 118 -13.74 1.98 -13.09
CA LEU A 118 -13.95 2.45 -14.46
C LEU A 118 -15.43 2.37 -14.87
N THR A 119 -16.12 1.27 -14.59
CA THR A 119 -17.55 1.14 -14.92
C THR A 119 -18.41 2.13 -14.15
N THR A 120 -18.14 2.35 -12.87
CA THR A 120 -18.83 3.35 -12.05
C THR A 120 -18.58 4.75 -12.60
N TYR A 121 -17.34 5.07 -12.97
CA TYR A 121 -17.01 6.35 -13.58
C TYR A 121 -17.79 6.61 -14.88
N GLU A 122 -17.90 5.64 -15.78
CA GLU A 122 -18.67 5.84 -17.03
C GLU A 122 -20.16 6.09 -16.75
N ILE A 123 -20.76 5.40 -15.77
CA ILE A 123 -22.15 5.62 -15.36
C ILE A 123 -22.32 7.01 -14.71
N GLU A 124 -21.40 7.38 -13.80
CA GLU A 124 -21.47 8.63 -13.05
C GLU A 124 -21.13 9.86 -13.91
N LYS A 125 -20.33 9.67 -14.96
CA LYS A 125 -20.02 10.71 -15.94
C LYS A 125 -21.27 11.19 -16.66
N GLU A 126 -22.19 10.29 -16.98
CA GLU A 126 -23.47 10.65 -17.63
C GLU A 126 -24.51 11.16 -16.62
N THR A 127 -24.58 10.55 -15.44
CA THR A 127 -25.65 10.82 -14.46
C THR A 127 -25.38 12.05 -13.59
N ILE A 128 -24.18 12.17 -13.02
CA ILE A 128 -23.80 13.22 -12.07
C ILE A 128 -22.59 14.04 -12.52
N ARG A 129 -22.17 13.89 -13.79
CA ARG A 129 -21.02 14.57 -14.39
C ARG A 129 -19.73 14.36 -13.62
N ALA A 130 -19.49 13.12 -13.17
CA ALA A 130 -18.22 12.75 -12.57
C ALA A 130 -17.05 13.08 -13.49
N THR A 131 -15.99 13.67 -12.92
CA THR A 131 -14.83 14.18 -13.68
C THR A 131 -13.61 13.28 -13.58
N ARG A 132 -13.63 12.28 -12.69
CA ARG A 132 -12.47 11.42 -12.37
C ARG A 132 -12.93 10.05 -11.94
N VAL A 133 -12.11 9.04 -12.23
CA VAL A 133 -12.25 7.70 -11.66
C VAL A 133 -11.87 7.74 -10.18
N MET A 134 -12.77 7.25 -9.34
CA MET A 134 -12.59 7.19 -7.88
C MET A 134 -12.82 5.78 -7.36
N GLY A 135 -12.49 5.58 -6.08
CA GLY A 135 -12.89 4.37 -5.36
C GLY A 135 -14.42 4.33 -5.14
N PRO A 136 -14.90 3.41 -4.29
CA PRO A 136 -16.25 3.46 -3.74
C PRO A 136 -16.62 4.86 -3.19
N PRO A 137 -17.91 5.14 -2.99
CA PRO A 137 -18.37 6.33 -2.27
C PRO A 137 -17.53 6.60 -1.01
N GLY A 138 -17.26 7.87 -0.74
CA GLY A 138 -16.41 8.30 0.38
C GLY A 138 -14.89 8.23 0.10
N GLU A 139 -14.43 7.61 -0.99
CA GLU A 139 -13.02 7.59 -1.37
C GLU A 139 -12.67 8.63 -2.43
N THR A 140 -11.51 9.26 -2.27
CA THR A 140 -10.99 10.21 -3.25
C THR A 140 -10.20 9.50 -4.36
N ALA A 141 -10.04 10.16 -5.50
CA ALA A 141 -9.19 9.68 -6.59
C ALA A 141 -7.73 9.41 -6.14
N ASN A 142 -7.21 10.14 -5.15
CA ASN A 142 -5.87 9.90 -4.60
C ASN A 142 -5.79 8.57 -3.84
N ILE A 143 -6.84 8.20 -3.09
CA ILE A 143 -6.88 6.91 -2.38
C ILE A 143 -6.82 5.75 -3.38
N LEU A 144 -7.64 5.82 -4.44
CA LEU A 144 -7.59 4.81 -5.50
C LEU A 144 -6.21 4.80 -6.20
N ALA A 145 -5.65 5.96 -6.51
CA ALA A 145 -4.33 6.04 -7.14
C ALA A 145 -3.24 5.35 -6.28
N GLY A 146 -3.21 5.62 -4.97
CA GLY A 146 -2.29 4.96 -4.03
C GLY A 146 -2.44 3.44 -4.02
N TYR A 147 -3.68 2.94 -4.09
CA TYR A 147 -3.96 1.51 -4.19
C TYR A 147 -3.44 0.90 -5.50
N ILE A 148 -3.67 1.57 -6.62
CA ILE A 148 -3.28 1.10 -7.95
C ILE A 148 -1.76 1.07 -8.10
N ILE A 149 -1.03 2.10 -7.67
CA ILE A 149 0.44 2.15 -7.81
C ILE A 149 1.15 1.03 -7.03
N MET A 150 0.61 0.61 -5.87
CA MET A 150 1.18 -0.51 -5.12
C MET A 150 1.06 -1.82 -5.91
N ASN A 151 -0.12 -2.09 -6.48
CA ASN A 151 -0.36 -3.28 -7.30
C ASN A 151 0.43 -3.24 -8.61
N MET A 152 0.56 -2.07 -9.24
CA MET A 152 1.45 -1.88 -10.39
C MET A 152 2.91 -2.18 -10.03
N GLY A 153 3.37 -1.78 -8.85
CA GLY A 153 4.68 -2.16 -8.32
C GLY A 153 4.88 -3.68 -8.32
N ILE A 154 3.92 -4.43 -7.76
CA ILE A 154 3.93 -5.90 -7.76
C ILE A 154 3.98 -6.46 -9.19
N THR A 155 3.12 -5.98 -10.09
CA THR A 155 3.06 -6.42 -11.49
C THR A 155 4.38 -6.18 -12.23
N VAL A 156 5.00 -5.00 -12.04
CA VAL A 156 6.31 -4.67 -12.64
C VAL A 156 7.41 -5.58 -12.08
N GLY A 157 7.45 -5.78 -10.76
CA GLY A 157 8.41 -6.67 -10.13
C GLY A 157 8.36 -8.10 -10.68
N LEU A 158 7.16 -8.67 -10.79
CA LEU A 158 6.94 -9.98 -11.41
C LEU A 158 7.35 -9.99 -12.88
N PHE A 159 7.00 -8.95 -13.65
CA PHE A 159 7.37 -8.83 -15.07
C PHE A 159 8.89 -8.80 -15.27
N LEU A 160 9.62 -8.17 -14.36
CA LEU A 160 11.08 -8.03 -14.42
C LEU A 160 11.84 -9.30 -14.04
N SER A 161 11.22 -10.22 -13.31
CA SER A 161 11.85 -11.44 -12.78
C SER A 161 11.43 -12.71 -13.52
N LEU A 162 10.18 -12.79 -13.99
CA LEU A 162 9.70 -13.95 -14.74
C LEU A 162 10.26 -13.95 -16.16
N GLN A 163 10.68 -15.12 -16.65
CA GLN A 163 11.30 -15.29 -17.97
C GLN A 163 10.32 -15.78 -19.03
N ASN A 164 9.24 -16.44 -18.64
CA ASN A 164 8.23 -16.97 -19.57
C ASN A 164 7.46 -15.82 -20.26
N ILE A 165 7.51 -15.79 -21.59
CA ILE A 165 6.90 -14.72 -22.39
C ILE A 165 5.38 -14.59 -22.18
N ARG A 166 4.66 -15.71 -21.96
CA ARG A 166 3.20 -15.67 -21.76
C ARG A 166 2.85 -14.93 -20.47
N TYR A 167 3.58 -15.20 -19.39
CA TYR A 167 3.38 -14.50 -18.12
C TYR A 167 3.78 -13.02 -18.24
N ARG A 168 4.86 -12.72 -18.97
CA ARG A 168 5.26 -11.33 -19.21
C ARG A 168 4.22 -10.56 -20.03
N LEU A 169 3.64 -11.16 -21.07
CA LEU A 169 2.56 -10.54 -21.85
C LEU A 169 1.32 -10.29 -20.97
N LEU A 170 0.91 -11.28 -20.18
CA LEU A 170 -0.21 -11.14 -19.25
C LEU A 170 0.04 -10.01 -18.23
N LEU A 171 1.21 -9.98 -17.60
CA LEU A 171 1.58 -8.94 -16.64
C LEU A 171 1.67 -7.56 -17.31
N GLY A 172 2.14 -7.50 -18.56
CA GLY A 172 2.11 -6.27 -19.36
C GLY A 172 0.69 -5.77 -19.58
N LEU A 173 -0.25 -6.63 -19.99
CA LEU A 173 -1.66 -6.29 -20.16
C LEU A 173 -2.29 -5.81 -18.85
N ILE A 174 -2.01 -6.50 -17.73
CA ILE A 174 -2.47 -6.08 -16.41
C ILE A 174 -1.90 -4.70 -16.05
N PHE A 175 -0.60 -4.46 -16.26
CA PHE A 175 0.03 -3.17 -15.99
C PHE A 175 -0.62 -2.05 -16.79
N PHE A 176 -0.86 -2.23 -18.09
CA PHE A 176 -1.50 -1.21 -18.93
C PHE A 176 -2.96 -0.97 -18.55
N PHE A 177 -3.69 -2.01 -18.14
CA PHE A 177 -5.05 -1.85 -17.61
C PHE A 177 -5.08 -1.04 -16.32
N LEU A 178 -4.18 -1.34 -15.37
CA LEU A 178 -4.03 -0.57 -14.13
C LEU A 178 -3.56 0.87 -14.41
N LEU A 179 -2.64 1.05 -15.35
CA LEU A 179 -2.18 2.37 -15.79
C LEU A 179 -3.33 3.19 -16.40
N TYR A 180 -4.20 2.56 -17.19
CA TYR A 180 -5.39 3.21 -17.73
C TYR A 180 -6.32 3.69 -16.60
N THR A 181 -6.60 2.84 -15.59
CA THR A 181 -7.35 3.28 -14.40
C THR A 181 -6.65 4.46 -13.71
N LEU A 182 -5.34 4.37 -13.48
CA LEU A 182 -4.55 5.43 -12.86
C LEU A 182 -4.69 6.75 -13.62
N MET A 183 -4.55 6.75 -14.95
CA MET A 183 -4.65 7.92 -15.82
C MET A 183 -5.99 8.65 -15.72
N PHE A 184 -7.09 7.94 -15.50
CA PHE A 184 -8.41 8.56 -15.35
C PHE A 184 -8.74 8.94 -13.90
N THR A 185 -7.88 8.61 -12.91
CA THR A 185 -7.97 9.22 -11.57
C THR A 185 -7.60 10.71 -11.57
N PHE A 186 -6.84 11.17 -12.57
CA PHE A 186 -6.27 12.53 -12.61
C PHE A 186 -5.43 12.89 -11.38
N SER A 187 -4.90 11.88 -10.67
CA SER A 187 -4.05 12.04 -9.49
C SER A 187 -2.60 12.30 -9.89
N ARG A 188 -2.21 13.57 -9.84
CA ARG A 188 -0.81 14.00 -10.02
C ARG A 188 0.13 13.36 -9.00
N THR A 189 -0.33 13.23 -7.76
CA THR A 189 0.40 12.53 -6.70
C THR A 189 0.65 11.08 -7.11
N GLY A 190 -0.38 10.38 -7.65
CA GLY A 190 -0.26 9.02 -8.20
C GLY A 190 0.75 8.89 -9.33
N TYR A 191 0.70 9.79 -10.33
CA TYR A 191 1.63 9.76 -11.47
C TYR A 191 3.07 9.96 -11.03
N ALA A 192 3.31 10.99 -10.22
CA ALA A 192 4.63 11.29 -9.69
C ALA A 192 5.16 10.14 -8.81
N ALA A 193 4.31 9.56 -7.95
CA ALA A 193 4.66 8.46 -7.07
C ALA A 193 5.12 7.21 -7.84
N LEU A 194 4.37 6.80 -8.88
CA LEU A 194 4.75 5.66 -9.72
C LEU A 194 6.08 5.90 -10.45
N ALA A 195 6.21 7.07 -11.10
CA ALA A 195 7.41 7.41 -11.86
C ALA A 195 8.65 7.48 -10.96
N LEU A 196 8.55 8.22 -9.84
CA LEU A 196 9.67 8.38 -8.91
C LEU A 196 10.00 7.08 -8.17
N GLY A 197 9.00 6.26 -7.80
CA GLY A 197 9.24 4.95 -7.21
C GLY A 197 10.01 4.01 -8.14
N LEU A 198 9.65 3.97 -9.43
CA LEU A 198 10.39 3.23 -10.45
C LEU A 198 11.80 3.81 -10.70
N ILE A 199 11.95 5.14 -10.68
CA ILE A 199 13.26 5.80 -10.79
C ILE A 199 14.16 5.40 -9.62
N PHE A 200 13.68 5.53 -8.38
CA PHE A 200 14.45 5.14 -7.20
C PHE A 200 14.85 3.67 -7.29
N PHE A 201 13.91 2.77 -7.57
CA PHE A 201 14.21 1.35 -7.77
C PHE A 201 15.25 1.11 -8.88
N GLY A 202 15.13 1.83 -10.00
CA GLY A 202 16.07 1.74 -11.11
C GLY A 202 17.48 2.21 -10.75
N ILE A 203 17.60 3.28 -9.95
CA ILE A 203 18.88 3.79 -9.43
C ILE A 203 19.53 2.75 -8.51
N ILE A 204 18.77 2.19 -7.56
CA ILE A 204 19.33 1.37 -6.48
C ILE A 204 19.51 -0.11 -6.86
N LYS A 205 18.66 -0.68 -7.72
CA LYS A 205 18.63 -2.12 -8.03
C LYS A 205 18.84 -2.44 -9.51
N LYS A 206 18.18 -1.73 -10.43
CA LYS A 206 18.13 -2.16 -11.86
C LYS A 206 18.09 -0.99 -12.85
N ARG A 207 19.27 -0.52 -13.27
CA ARG A 207 19.42 0.68 -14.14
C ARG A 207 18.64 0.62 -15.45
N GLN A 208 18.36 -0.56 -16.00
CA GLN A 208 17.53 -0.70 -17.21
C GLN A 208 16.11 -0.15 -17.03
N VAL A 209 15.58 -0.15 -15.81
CA VAL A 209 14.26 0.45 -15.50
C VAL A 209 14.28 1.95 -15.78
N LEU A 210 15.41 2.63 -15.56
CA LEU A 210 15.54 4.08 -15.83
C LEU A 210 15.36 4.41 -17.30
N PHE A 211 15.93 3.58 -18.19
CA PHE A 211 15.75 3.76 -19.63
C PHE A 211 14.29 3.62 -20.03
N VAL A 212 13.59 2.60 -19.51
CA VAL A 212 12.16 2.38 -19.77
C VAL A 212 11.33 3.55 -19.24
N VAL A 213 11.59 4.04 -18.03
CA VAL A 213 10.88 5.19 -17.46
C VAL A 213 11.14 6.44 -18.28
N LEU A 214 12.39 6.70 -18.70
CA LEU A 214 12.74 7.84 -19.54
C LEU A 214 11.97 7.81 -20.86
N VAL A 215 11.98 6.66 -21.56
CA VAL A 215 11.21 6.48 -22.80
C VAL A 215 9.72 6.68 -22.55
N ALA A 216 9.18 6.14 -21.47
CA ALA A 216 7.77 6.30 -21.12
C ALA A 216 7.40 7.77 -20.86
N LEU A 217 8.25 8.53 -20.15
CA LEU A 217 8.02 9.95 -19.87
C LEU A 217 8.06 10.81 -21.15
N ILE A 218 8.95 10.49 -22.09
CA ILE A 218 9.02 11.17 -23.39
C ILE A 218 7.82 10.81 -24.28
N ALA A 219 7.40 9.53 -24.27
CA ALA A 219 6.28 9.07 -25.07
C ALA A 219 4.92 9.50 -24.48
N PHE A 220 4.82 9.72 -23.18
CA PHE A 220 3.56 9.95 -22.47
C PHE A 220 2.72 11.10 -23.07
N PRO A 221 3.26 12.31 -23.33
CA PRO A 221 2.48 13.38 -23.96
C PRO A 221 1.96 13.07 -25.36
N LEU A 222 2.56 12.10 -26.06
CA LEU A 222 2.19 11.71 -27.42
C LEU A 222 1.07 10.66 -27.45
N ILE A 223 0.95 9.85 -26.40
CA ILE A 223 0.01 8.71 -26.34
C ILE A 223 -1.13 8.91 -25.36
N ALA A 224 -0.95 9.77 -24.34
CA ALA A 224 -1.97 10.00 -23.33
C ALA A 224 -3.10 10.89 -23.88
N PRO A 225 -4.36 10.71 -23.43
CA PRO A 225 -5.44 11.64 -23.75
C PRO A 225 -5.04 13.08 -23.36
N PRO A 226 -5.40 14.10 -24.15
CA PRO A 226 -4.97 15.48 -23.93
C PRO A 226 -5.25 15.98 -22.50
N GLU A 227 -6.39 15.62 -21.92
CA GLU A 227 -6.78 16.00 -20.56
C GLU A 227 -5.82 15.41 -19.52
N VAL A 228 -5.39 14.16 -19.72
CA VAL A 228 -4.46 13.45 -18.83
C VAL A 228 -3.06 14.03 -18.97
N ALA A 229 -2.60 14.28 -20.20
CA ALA A 229 -1.31 14.93 -20.47
C ALA A 229 -1.25 16.33 -19.85
N ASN A 230 -2.28 17.15 -20.08
CA ASN A 230 -2.42 18.47 -19.47
C ASN A 230 -2.39 18.40 -17.95
N ARG A 231 -3.10 17.44 -17.36
CA ARG A 231 -3.08 17.23 -15.91
C ARG A 231 -1.67 16.90 -15.41
N ALA A 232 -0.93 16.03 -16.09
CA ALA A 232 0.42 15.64 -15.72
C ALA A 232 1.42 16.81 -15.83
N MET A 233 1.31 17.66 -16.86
CA MET A 233 2.20 18.83 -17.00
C MET A 233 2.12 19.80 -15.81
N THR A 234 0.94 19.90 -15.17
CA THR A 234 0.78 20.74 -13.96
C THR A 234 1.54 20.23 -12.73
N ILE A 235 2.16 19.04 -12.76
CA ILE A 235 3.04 18.54 -11.69
C ILE A 235 4.24 19.47 -11.50
N THR A 236 4.75 20.09 -12.57
CA THR A 236 5.95 20.95 -12.52
C THR A 236 5.66 22.43 -12.24
N ASN A 237 4.39 22.84 -12.24
CA ASN A 237 3.95 24.23 -12.02
C ASN A 237 3.94 24.66 -10.54
N VAL A 238 4.84 24.09 -9.73
CA VAL A 238 4.90 24.28 -8.28
C VAL A 238 5.39 25.68 -7.88
N PRO A 239 6.27 26.38 -8.64
CA PRO A 239 6.74 27.73 -8.29
C PRO A 239 6.22 28.86 -9.19
N THR A 240 5.16 28.68 -9.99
CA THR A 240 4.66 29.71 -10.94
C THR A 240 3.43 30.48 -10.41
N GLN A 241 3.08 31.63 -11.02
CA GLN A 241 1.85 32.38 -10.67
C GLN A 241 0.56 31.55 -10.93
N ASP A 242 0.61 30.61 -11.87
CA ASP A 242 -0.49 29.69 -12.22
C ASP A 242 -0.48 28.41 -11.37
N GLN A 243 -0.17 28.52 -10.08
CA GLN A 243 -0.21 27.38 -9.17
C GLN A 243 -1.63 26.77 -9.14
N PRO A 244 -1.75 25.44 -9.32
CA PRO A 244 -3.04 24.77 -9.23
C PRO A 244 -3.68 24.95 -7.85
N GLU A 245 -4.98 25.20 -7.77
CA GLU A 245 -5.68 25.46 -6.48
C GLU A 245 -5.44 24.39 -5.41
N SER A 246 -5.53 23.12 -5.79
CA SER A 246 -5.17 21.98 -4.93
C SER A 246 -3.74 22.01 -4.34
N TRP A 247 -2.78 22.68 -4.99
CA TRP A 247 -1.43 22.86 -4.44
C TRP A 247 -1.42 24.00 -3.42
N LYS A 248 -2.03 25.15 -3.73
CA LYS A 248 -2.19 26.27 -2.80
C LYS A 248 -2.88 25.82 -1.50
N ALA A 249 -3.94 25.04 -1.62
CA ALA A 249 -4.67 24.48 -0.49
C ALA A 249 -3.77 23.62 0.42
N ARG A 250 -2.93 22.76 -0.16
CA ARG A 250 -1.98 21.93 0.59
C ARG A 250 -0.94 22.76 1.32
N VAL A 251 -0.31 23.71 0.62
CA VAL A 251 0.70 24.58 1.23
C VAL A 251 0.11 25.38 2.39
N ALA A 252 -1.10 25.92 2.22
CA ALA A 252 -1.81 26.61 3.30
C ALA A 252 -2.08 25.68 4.50
N ALA A 253 -2.61 24.47 4.24
CA ALA A 253 -2.87 23.48 5.29
C ALA A 253 -1.60 22.99 5.99
N TRP A 254 -0.48 22.90 5.27
CA TRP A 254 0.81 22.51 5.84
C TRP A 254 1.36 23.62 6.74
N ASN A 255 1.28 24.87 6.31
CA ASN A 255 1.69 26.02 7.12
C ASN A 255 0.85 26.13 8.40
N GLU A 256 -0.47 26.00 8.32
CA GLU A 256 -1.34 25.94 9.51
C GLU A 256 -0.93 24.78 10.44
N SER A 257 -0.62 23.62 9.86
CA SER A 257 -0.22 22.45 10.64
C SER A 257 1.12 22.65 11.37
N ILE A 258 2.05 23.45 10.83
CA ILE A 258 3.30 23.79 11.52
C ILE A 258 3.01 24.52 12.82
N ASP A 259 2.14 25.53 12.80
CA ASP A 259 1.78 26.30 14.00
C ASP A 259 1.12 25.39 15.06
N VAL A 260 0.28 24.45 14.61
CA VAL A 260 -0.35 23.47 15.49
C VAL A 260 0.69 22.55 16.14
N VAL A 261 1.65 22.04 15.36
CA VAL A 261 2.74 21.18 15.87
C VAL A 261 3.62 21.96 16.85
N ILE A 262 3.95 23.22 16.57
CA ILE A 262 4.72 24.07 17.50
C ILE A 262 3.98 24.24 18.83
N SER A 263 2.65 24.38 18.80
CA SER A 263 1.84 24.53 20.02
C SER A 263 1.71 23.24 20.86
N SER A 264 1.95 22.07 20.27
CA SER A 264 1.91 20.77 20.96
C SER A 264 2.95 19.81 20.35
N PRO A 265 4.25 20.03 20.63
CA PRO A 265 5.33 19.43 19.85
C PRO A 265 5.49 17.94 20.09
N LEU A 266 5.29 17.45 21.32
CA LEU A 266 5.58 16.06 21.67
C LEU A 266 4.49 15.09 21.21
N PHE A 267 3.22 15.41 21.50
CA PHE A 267 2.09 14.49 21.31
C PHE A 267 1.00 15.03 20.38
N GLY A 268 1.16 16.22 19.81
CA GLY A 268 0.18 16.77 18.86
C GLY A 268 -1.16 17.07 19.51
N LYS A 269 -2.23 17.01 18.70
CA LYS A 269 -3.61 17.36 19.10
C LYS A 269 -4.54 16.14 19.20
N GLY A 270 -3.98 14.92 19.18
CA GLY A 270 -4.72 13.67 19.23
C GLY A 270 -5.26 13.21 17.89
N LEU A 271 -5.57 11.91 17.81
CA LEU A 271 -6.05 11.26 16.60
C LEU A 271 -7.41 11.82 16.17
N GLY A 272 -7.57 12.04 14.87
CA GLY A 272 -8.79 12.61 14.32
C GLY A 272 -8.96 14.10 14.58
N SER A 273 -7.95 14.80 15.10
CA SER A 273 -7.98 16.28 15.20
C SER A 273 -7.96 16.98 13.83
N VAL A 274 -7.70 16.23 12.75
CA VAL A 274 -7.66 16.71 11.36
C VAL A 274 -8.50 15.80 10.48
N ASN A 275 -9.22 16.34 9.48
CA ASN A 275 -9.89 15.48 8.50
C ASN A 275 -8.88 14.95 7.47
N LEU A 276 -9.16 13.77 6.92
CA LEU A 276 -8.31 13.09 5.93
C LEU A 276 -7.93 13.98 4.73
N ALA A 277 -8.87 14.78 4.24
CA ALA A 277 -8.68 15.60 3.04
C ALA A 277 -8.05 16.98 3.31
N ASP A 278 -7.95 17.41 4.57
CA ASP A 278 -7.57 18.80 4.88
C ASP A 278 -6.08 19.05 4.65
N THR A 279 -5.23 18.07 4.93
CA THR A 279 -3.77 18.21 4.85
C THR A 279 -3.18 17.58 3.60
N ASP A 280 -3.80 16.50 3.09
CA ASP A 280 -3.36 15.81 1.87
C ASP A 280 -1.84 15.48 1.90
N ASN A 281 -1.32 15.12 3.08
CA ASN A 281 0.06 14.72 3.36
C ASN A 281 0.10 13.92 4.67
N GLU A 282 0.56 12.67 4.61
CA GLU A 282 0.58 11.77 5.77
C GLU A 282 1.52 12.27 6.87
N TYR A 283 2.73 12.72 6.51
CA TYR A 283 3.75 13.09 7.48
C TYR A 283 3.31 14.30 8.30
N VAL A 284 2.71 15.30 7.63
CA VAL A 284 2.15 16.48 8.30
C VAL A 284 0.97 16.09 9.18
N LYS A 285 0.09 15.20 8.71
CA LYS A 285 -1.04 14.70 9.50
C LYS A 285 -0.56 13.97 10.77
N VAL A 286 0.37 13.02 10.64
CA VAL A 286 0.93 12.28 11.79
C VAL A 286 1.58 13.23 12.78
N ALA A 287 2.34 14.23 12.31
CA ALA A 287 2.92 15.25 13.19
C ALA A 287 1.85 16.06 13.91
N ARG A 288 0.78 16.47 13.23
CA ARG A 288 -0.32 17.24 13.84
C ARG A 288 -1.11 16.43 14.86
N GLU A 289 -1.37 15.16 14.59
CA GLU A 289 -2.18 14.30 15.47
C GLU A 289 -1.37 13.71 16.63
N MET A 290 -0.10 13.35 16.42
CA MET A 290 0.71 12.59 17.38
C MET A 290 2.05 13.26 17.74
N GLY A 291 2.31 14.47 17.24
CA GLY A 291 3.53 15.23 17.51
C GLY A 291 4.78 14.65 16.84
N ILE A 292 5.93 15.19 17.20
CA ILE A 292 7.24 14.73 16.70
C ILE A 292 7.52 13.29 17.14
N LEU A 293 7.04 12.86 18.30
CA LEU A 293 7.21 11.47 18.75
C LEU A 293 6.47 10.52 17.84
N GLY A 294 5.21 10.82 17.49
CA GLY A 294 4.45 10.02 16.54
C GLY A 294 5.12 9.95 15.17
N LEU A 295 5.59 11.10 14.66
CA LEU A 295 6.29 11.16 13.38
C LEU A 295 7.59 10.34 13.39
N LEU A 296 8.40 10.43 14.45
CA LEU A 296 9.64 9.67 14.57
C LEU A 296 9.39 8.16 14.62
N VAL A 297 8.36 7.73 15.34
CA VAL A 297 8.00 6.31 15.43
C VAL A 297 7.43 5.79 14.11
N PHE A 298 6.62 6.61 13.42
CA PHE A 298 6.13 6.30 12.07
C PHE A 298 7.28 6.15 11.07
N VAL A 299 8.22 7.11 11.05
CA VAL A 299 9.42 7.04 10.21
C VAL A 299 10.27 5.83 10.57
N TRP A 300 10.44 5.52 11.87
CA TRP A 300 11.16 4.33 12.32
C TRP A 300 10.53 3.03 11.78
N LEU A 301 9.19 2.93 11.83
CA LEU A 301 8.47 1.80 11.25
C LEU A 301 8.75 1.67 9.75
N MET A 302 8.61 2.77 8.99
CA MET A 302 8.87 2.79 7.56
C MET A 302 10.32 2.41 7.24
N VAL A 303 11.29 2.95 7.97
CA VAL A 303 12.72 2.64 7.79
C VAL A 303 12.99 1.15 8.04
N LYS A 304 12.40 0.54 9.08
CA LYS A 304 12.56 -0.90 9.36
C LYS A 304 12.03 -1.77 8.21
N ILE A 305 10.87 -1.42 7.67
CA ILE A 305 10.28 -2.09 6.49
C ILE A 305 11.20 -1.93 5.27
N GLY A 306 11.64 -0.70 4.99
CA GLY A 306 12.48 -0.37 3.84
C GLY A 306 13.84 -1.07 3.87
N ILE A 307 14.50 -1.11 5.03
CA ILE A 307 15.77 -1.85 5.22
C ILE A 307 15.57 -3.34 4.93
N GLN A 308 14.52 -3.95 5.48
CA GLN A 308 14.23 -5.36 5.26
C GLN A 308 13.96 -5.64 3.77
N ALA A 309 13.15 -4.81 3.11
CA ALA A 309 12.87 -4.92 1.67
C ALA A 309 14.13 -4.77 0.81
N PHE A 310 15.00 -3.82 1.15
CA PHE A 310 16.25 -3.58 0.43
C PHE A 310 17.19 -4.78 0.47
N PHE A 311 17.36 -5.39 1.64
CA PHE A 311 18.22 -6.57 1.81
C PHE A 311 17.58 -7.84 1.24
N ALA A 312 16.26 -8.03 1.44
CA ALA A 312 15.54 -9.18 0.91
C ALA A 312 15.65 -9.30 -0.62
N TYR A 313 15.64 -8.17 -1.34
CA TYR A 313 15.83 -8.18 -2.80
C TYR A 313 17.14 -8.87 -3.21
N ASN A 314 18.24 -8.66 -2.48
CA ASN A 314 19.52 -9.27 -2.82
C ASN A 314 19.65 -10.72 -2.32
N ASN A 315 18.96 -11.07 -1.23
CA ASN A 315 19.18 -12.33 -0.52
C ASN A 315 18.16 -13.42 -0.88
N VAL A 316 16.96 -13.06 -1.36
CA VAL A 316 15.89 -14.00 -1.67
C VAL A 316 15.76 -14.12 -3.19
N THR A 317 16.51 -15.06 -3.76
CA THR A 317 16.64 -15.24 -5.22
C THR A 317 16.33 -16.65 -5.71
N TYR A 318 15.96 -17.57 -4.82
CA TYR A 318 15.80 -18.99 -5.13
C TYR A 318 14.61 -19.29 -6.05
N ASP A 319 13.54 -18.50 -5.98
CA ASP A 319 12.35 -18.59 -6.84
C ASP A 319 12.08 -17.25 -7.55
N LYS A 320 11.88 -17.29 -8.87
CA LYS A 320 11.73 -16.07 -9.70
C LYS A 320 10.44 -15.31 -9.40
N PHE A 321 9.36 -16.01 -9.02
CA PHE A 321 8.10 -15.36 -8.69
C PHE A 321 8.22 -14.64 -7.34
N ILE A 322 8.78 -15.30 -6.32
CA ILE A 322 9.05 -14.70 -5.01
C ILE A 322 10.00 -13.51 -5.15
N HIS A 323 11.09 -13.66 -5.91
CA HIS A 323 12.02 -12.56 -6.17
C HIS A 323 11.34 -11.40 -6.91
N GLY A 324 10.48 -11.70 -7.89
CA GLY A 324 9.66 -10.70 -8.58
C GLY A 324 8.69 -9.98 -7.65
N TYR A 325 8.06 -10.68 -6.72
CA TYR A 325 7.23 -10.07 -5.69
C TYR A 325 8.05 -9.13 -4.80
N ILE A 326 9.23 -9.53 -4.33
CA ILE A 326 10.09 -8.67 -3.50
C ILE A 326 10.54 -7.42 -4.25
N ALA A 327 10.92 -7.56 -5.52
CA ALA A 327 11.22 -6.43 -6.40
C ALA A 327 10.02 -5.48 -6.50
N GLY A 328 8.83 -6.04 -6.71
CA GLY A 328 7.61 -5.28 -6.85
C GLY A 328 7.14 -4.61 -5.56
N TYR A 329 7.30 -5.29 -4.42
CA TYR A 329 7.02 -4.73 -3.10
C TYR A 329 7.95 -3.55 -2.81
N LEU A 330 9.23 -3.63 -3.17
CA LEU A 330 10.16 -2.51 -3.03
C LEU A 330 9.74 -1.31 -3.89
N ILE A 331 9.30 -1.54 -5.14
CA ILE A 331 8.75 -0.48 -6.01
C ILE A 331 7.49 0.13 -5.37
N ALA A 332 6.57 -0.71 -4.89
CA ALA A 332 5.32 -0.29 -4.26
C ALA A 332 5.58 0.54 -3.00
N PHE A 333 6.52 0.09 -2.15
CA PHE A 333 6.95 0.76 -0.93
C PHE A 333 7.55 2.14 -1.23
N LEU A 334 8.49 2.23 -2.17
CA LEU A 334 9.08 3.51 -2.57
C LEU A 334 8.01 4.46 -3.16
N SER A 335 7.11 3.93 -3.98
CA SER A 335 6.03 4.71 -4.59
C SER A 335 5.06 5.24 -3.53
N ILE A 336 4.65 4.42 -2.55
CA ILE A 336 3.66 4.84 -1.54
C ILE A 336 4.23 5.85 -0.55
N LEU A 337 5.53 5.80 -0.23
CA LEU A 337 6.20 6.82 0.58
C LEU A 337 6.16 8.21 -0.09
N ILE A 338 6.33 8.24 -1.41
CA ILE A 338 6.26 9.47 -2.22
C ILE A 338 4.81 9.92 -2.35
N HIS A 339 3.90 8.98 -2.57
CA HIS A 339 2.47 9.27 -2.62
C HIS A 339 1.96 9.90 -1.31
N ALA A 340 2.50 9.46 -0.17
CA ALA A 340 2.20 10.00 1.15
C ALA A 340 2.59 11.46 1.36
N MET A 341 3.42 12.05 0.48
CA MET A 341 3.72 13.50 0.50
C MET A 341 2.58 14.36 -0.07
N GLY A 342 1.66 13.77 -0.84
CA GLY A 342 0.57 14.48 -1.50
C GLY A 342 -0.80 13.80 -1.33
N ALA A 343 -0.92 12.89 -0.36
CA ALA A 343 -2.13 12.22 0.08
C ALA A 343 -1.92 11.58 1.48
N THR A 344 -3.00 11.33 2.24
CA THR A 344 -2.96 10.59 3.52
C THR A 344 -2.98 9.07 3.32
N SER A 345 -1.92 8.55 2.71
CA SER A 345 -1.84 7.17 2.19
C SER A 345 -1.79 6.09 3.28
N PHE A 346 -1.30 6.41 4.48
CA PHE A 346 -1.18 5.46 5.58
C PHE A 346 -2.30 5.61 6.62
N THR A 347 -3.21 6.57 6.43
CA THR A 347 -4.46 6.67 7.20
C THR A 347 -5.67 6.17 6.39
N SER A 348 -5.69 6.36 5.07
CA SER A 348 -6.83 5.94 4.24
C SER A 348 -6.96 4.42 4.19
N ILE A 349 -8.19 3.91 4.36
CA ILE A 349 -8.51 2.49 4.54
C ILE A 349 -7.92 1.64 3.40
N ARG A 350 -8.36 1.84 2.16
CA ARG A 350 -7.93 1.03 1.01
C ARG A 350 -6.42 0.98 0.87
N THR A 351 -5.73 2.11 1.02
CA THR A 351 -4.28 2.17 0.83
C THR A 351 -3.54 1.51 1.99
N MET A 352 -3.92 1.79 3.22
CA MET A 352 -3.23 1.27 4.40
C MET A 352 -3.48 -0.23 4.60
N GLU A 353 -4.69 -0.72 4.39
CA GLU A 353 -5.00 -2.16 4.42
C GLU A 353 -4.20 -2.92 3.37
N THR A 354 -4.17 -2.42 2.14
CA THR A 354 -3.40 -3.03 1.05
C THR A 354 -1.91 -3.02 1.38
N PHE A 355 -1.41 -1.91 1.91
CA PHE A 355 -0.02 -1.79 2.34
C PHE A 355 0.31 -2.81 3.44
N MET A 356 -0.53 -2.97 4.45
CA MET A 356 -0.32 -3.91 5.56
C MET A 356 -0.47 -5.37 5.14
N LEU A 357 -1.40 -5.67 4.24
CA LEU A 357 -1.55 -6.99 3.63
C LEU A 357 -0.30 -7.36 2.84
N LEU A 358 0.17 -6.48 1.94
CA LEU A 358 1.40 -6.72 1.18
C LEU A 358 2.62 -6.81 2.11
N THR A 359 2.70 -5.98 3.14
CA THR A 359 3.79 -6.06 4.13
C THR A 359 3.75 -7.38 4.91
N GLY A 360 2.57 -7.89 5.23
CA GLY A 360 2.40 -9.19 5.88
C GLY A 360 2.91 -10.35 5.03
N ILE A 361 2.56 -10.37 3.74
CA ILE A 361 3.08 -11.35 2.77
C ILE A 361 4.62 -11.25 2.69
N PHE A 362 5.13 -10.04 2.54
CA PHE A 362 6.57 -9.79 2.44
C PHE A 362 7.34 -10.29 3.68
N VAL A 363 6.89 -9.94 4.88
CA VAL A 363 7.55 -10.37 6.11
C VAL A 363 7.43 -11.88 6.30
N ALA A 364 6.30 -12.50 5.92
CA ALA A 364 6.14 -13.96 5.94
C ALA A 364 7.16 -14.65 5.03
N ILE A 365 7.38 -14.12 3.81
CA ILE A 365 8.43 -14.63 2.92
C ILE A 365 9.81 -14.48 3.57
N VAL A 366 10.15 -13.29 4.08
CA VAL A 366 11.48 -13.05 4.68
C VAL A 366 11.75 -13.92 5.90
N ASN A 367 10.74 -14.26 6.67
CA ASN A 367 10.90 -15.13 7.83
C ASN A 367 11.17 -16.59 7.45
N ASN A 368 10.60 -17.07 6.34
CA ASN A 368 10.57 -18.50 6.01
C ASN A 368 11.41 -18.87 4.78
N TYR A 369 11.93 -17.90 4.01
CA TYR A 369 12.56 -18.19 2.71
C TYR A 369 13.73 -19.18 2.78
N GLN A 370 14.51 -19.17 3.87
CA GLN A 370 15.64 -20.09 4.02
C GLN A 370 15.19 -21.55 4.14
N GLU A 371 14.06 -21.78 4.80
CA GLU A 371 13.46 -23.10 4.92
C GLU A 371 12.84 -23.53 3.58
N TRP A 372 12.04 -22.65 2.97
CA TRP A 372 11.43 -22.92 1.66
C TRP A 372 12.48 -23.14 0.56
N GLU A 373 13.61 -22.41 0.60
CA GLU A 373 14.74 -22.62 -0.31
C GLU A 373 15.39 -24.00 -0.10
N LYS A 374 15.54 -24.46 1.15
CA LYS A 374 16.06 -25.81 1.44
C LYS A 374 15.11 -26.89 0.94
N GLU A 375 13.81 -26.74 1.19
CA GLU A 375 12.77 -27.66 0.69
C GLU A 375 12.78 -27.73 -0.83
N ALA A 376 12.83 -26.56 -1.49
CA ALA A 376 12.90 -26.48 -2.94
C ALA A 376 14.14 -27.20 -3.49
N LYS A 377 15.32 -26.99 -2.89
CA LYS A 377 16.56 -27.68 -3.27
C LYS A 377 16.49 -29.19 -3.06
N HIS A 378 15.89 -29.64 -1.96
CA HIS A 378 15.75 -31.06 -1.64
C HIS A 378 14.81 -31.78 -2.63
N ALA A 379 13.79 -31.11 -3.14
CA ALA A 379 12.88 -31.67 -4.14
C ALA A 379 13.53 -31.95 -5.52
N ILE A 380 14.69 -31.34 -5.83
CA ILE A 380 15.39 -31.46 -7.12
C ILE A 380 16.55 -32.48 -7.06
N THR A 381 16.71 -33.24 -5.98
CA THR A 381 17.77 -34.25 -5.93
C THR A 381 17.48 -35.38 -6.94
N PRO A 382 18.52 -35.94 -7.61
CA PRO A 382 18.33 -37.00 -8.60
C PRO A 382 17.50 -38.18 -8.09
N GLU A 383 17.74 -38.60 -6.85
CA GLU A 383 16.99 -39.67 -6.16
C GLU A 383 15.49 -39.34 -6.03
N ASN A 384 15.14 -38.10 -5.68
CA ASN A 384 13.75 -37.67 -5.54
C ASN A 384 13.05 -37.50 -6.90
N ILE A 385 13.79 -37.06 -7.92
CA ILE A 385 13.29 -36.97 -9.30
C ILE A 385 12.99 -38.38 -9.84
N GLU A 386 13.91 -39.33 -9.63
CA GLU A 386 13.74 -40.72 -10.04
C GLU A 386 12.60 -41.42 -9.27
N TYR A 387 12.47 -41.15 -7.97
CA TYR A 387 11.35 -41.62 -7.17
C TYR A 387 9.99 -41.01 -7.60
N ALA A 388 9.94 -39.73 -7.97
CA ALA A 388 8.71 -39.11 -8.47
C ALA A 388 8.32 -39.65 -9.86
N ALA A 389 9.31 -39.90 -10.72
CA ALA A 389 9.12 -40.49 -12.05
C ALA A 389 8.58 -41.92 -11.98
N THR A 390 9.10 -42.75 -11.06
CA THR A 390 8.60 -44.13 -10.84
C THR A 390 7.17 -44.17 -10.31
N LYS A 391 6.69 -43.11 -9.63
CA LYS A 391 5.31 -43.00 -9.12
C LYS A 391 4.33 -42.28 -10.06
N GLY A 392 4.72 -41.95 -11.29
CA GLY A 392 3.82 -41.34 -12.28
C GLY A 392 3.33 -39.93 -11.96
N LYS A 393 3.92 -39.25 -10.95
CA LYS A 393 3.64 -37.84 -10.68
C LYS A 393 4.45 -36.99 -11.65
N LYS A 394 3.79 -36.41 -12.66
CA LYS A 394 4.39 -35.38 -13.52
C LYS A 394 4.89 -34.23 -12.63
N VAL A 395 6.20 -34.14 -12.44
CA VAL A 395 6.84 -32.94 -11.91
C VAL A 395 6.70 -31.88 -13.00
N SER A 396 5.75 -30.95 -12.84
CA SER A 396 5.56 -29.88 -13.81
C SER A 396 6.63 -28.82 -13.55
N TRP A 397 7.64 -28.82 -14.42
CA TRP A 397 8.65 -27.76 -14.44
C TRP A 397 8.16 -26.67 -15.38
N THR A 398 7.70 -25.55 -14.82
CA THR A 398 7.64 -24.27 -15.54
C THR A 398 8.51 -23.27 -14.80
N THR A 399 9.79 -23.27 -15.16
CA THR A 399 10.86 -22.32 -14.77
C THR A 399 10.72 -20.95 -15.41
#